data_AF-E2AMP8-F1
#
_entry.id   AF-E2AMP8-F1
#
_cell.length_a   1.000
_cell.length_b   1.000
_cell.length_c   1.000
_cell.angle_alpha   90.00
_cell.angle_beta   90.00
_cell.angle_gamma   90.00
#
_symmetry.space_group_name_H-M   'P 1'
#
loop_
_entity.id
_entity.type
_entity.pdbx_description
1 polymer ?
#
loop_
_entity_poly.entity_id
_entity_poly.type
_entity_poly.pdbx_seq_one_letter_code
_entity_poly.pdbx_strand_id
1 'polypeptide(L)'
;KLCGMYISISCLPPDLYSKLDNIFLAQLYHSDDSKLFPKEKIYSYLIKELKILETEGIQLTIGSKNIQVYFKLALIIGDNLGLHGILGFVESFSANKCCRFCKVSKDTSRKLCCEDANILRNKVNYSKDIAINNVTISGIKENCAFNVLSSFHATENYSIDIMHDLLEGVCIYEMSFILYYCILEKKYFTLDTLNWRIQFFSFDPMLNRPPTISNLQLQKKFIKMSASEMLNFVLNAGLLFGDLITDSNDKHWELYILLRKIISITLQYSINESTADLLENLINEHHMLYINLFGETLKPKHHLMLHYPRVMKIVGPLRCLWSMRFEAKHRPLKQYARAISSRRNVCYSIAIKQQIMLSNLLIKLQSGNLPY
;
A
#
# COMPACT_ATOMS: atom_id res chain seq x y z
N LYS A 1 -5.80 -6.39 20.01
CA LYS A 1 -5.90 -6.41 18.52
C LYS A 1 -5.08 -7.59 18.02
N LEU A 2 -5.37 -8.16 16.84
CA LEU A 2 -4.57 -9.25 16.27
C LEU A 2 -3.78 -8.74 15.08
N CYS A 3 -2.56 -9.23 14.94
CA CYS A 3 -1.74 -9.08 13.75
C CYS A 3 -1.87 -10.37 12.93
N GLY A 4 -2.16 -10.22 11.64
CA GLY A 4 -2.23 -11.34 10.71
C GLY A 4 -1.27 -11.14 9.56
N MET A 5 -0.45 -12.16 9.31
CA MET A 5 0.48 -12.20 8.19
C MET A 5 0.01 -13.24 7.19
N TYR A 6 0.13 -12.88 5.91
CA TYR A 6 -0.30 -13.72 4.81
C TYR A 6 0.83 -13.93 3.82
N ILE A 7 0.77 -15.04 3.10
CA ILE A 7 1.65 -15.36 1.98
C ILE A 7 0.80 -15.41 0.71
N SER A 8 1.33 -14.85 -0.36
CA SER A 8 0.82 -14.97 -1.72
C SER A 8 1.98 -15.24 -2.67
N ILE A 9 1.73 -15.99 -3.74
CA ILE A 9 2.72 -16.27 -4.78
C ILE A 9 2.59 -15.22 -5.88
N SER A 10 3.58 -14.35 -6.03
CA SER A 10 3.53 -13.20 -6.94
C SER A 10 3.60 -13.56 -8.43
N CYS A 11 4.16 -14.72 -8.78
CA CYS A 11 4.28 -15.17 -10.16
C CYS A 11 3.04 -15.91 -10.69
N LEU A 12 1.95 -15.96 -9.92
CA LEU A 12 0.69 -16.52 -10.41
C LEU A 12 0.07 -15.60 -11.48
N PRO A 13 -0.60 -16.16 -12.50
CA PRO A 13 -1.43 -15.41 -13.43
C PRO A 13 -2.41 -14.45 -12.71
N PRO A 14 -2.72 -13.26 -13.26
CA PRO A 14 -3.54 -12.25 -12.58
C PRO A 14 -4.91 -12.72 -12.09
N ASP A 15 -5.55 -13.61 -12.84
CA ASP A 15 -6.83 -14.25 -12.52
C ASP A 15 -6.73 -15.18 -11.30
N LEU A 16 -5.56 -15.78 -11.06
CA LEU A 16 -5.28 -16.57 -9.85
C LEU A 16 -4.78 -15.67 -8.72
N TYR A 17 -3.82 -14.79 -8.98
CA TYR A 17 -3.24 -13.89 -7.98
C TYR A 17 -4.30 -13.03 -7.29
N SER A 18 -5.31 -12.59 -8.03
CA SER A 18 -6.39 -11.77 -7.49
C SER A 18 -7.36 -12.53 -6.57
N LYS A 19 -7.41 -13.87 -6.58
CA LYS A 19 -8.37 -14.65 -5.75
C LYS A 19 -7.98 -14.63 -4.27
N LEU A 20 -8.96 -14.36 -3.38
CA LEU A 20 -8.71 -14.39 -1.92
C LEU A 20 -8.30 -15.78 -1.41
N ASP A 21 -8.69 -16.82 -2.14
CA ASP A 21 -8.35 -18.22 -1.85
C ASP A 21 -6.85 -18.50 -2.05
N ASN A 22 -6.17 -17.68 -2.87
CA ASN A 22 -4.72 -17.75 -3.11
C ASN A 22 -3.91 -16.83 -2.19
N ILE A 23 -4.55 -16.30 -1.13
CA ILE A 23 -3.88 -15.58 -0.03
C ILE A 23 -3.95 -16.48 1.20
N PHE A 24 -2.79 -17.01 1.62
CA PHE A 24 -2.67 -18.01 2.66
C PHE A 24 -2.30 -17.37 3.99
N LEU A 25 -3.00 -17.74 5.06
CA LEU A 25 -2.63 -17.29 6.41
C LEU A 25 -1.33 -17.97 6.84
N ALA A 26 -0.30 -17.17 7.13
CA ALA A 26 1.00 -17.67 7.57
C ALA A 26 1.14 -17.64 9.10
N GLN A 27 0.71 -16.54 9.73
CA GLN A 27 0.86 -16.37 11.18
C GLN A 27 -0.19 -15.43 11.75
N LEU A 28 -0.64 -15.72 12.98
CA LEU A 28 -1.45 -14.84 13.82
C LEU A 28 -0.77 -14.65 15.18
N TYR A 29 -0.74 -13.42 15.69
CA TYR A 29 -0.29 -13.13 17.04
C TYR A 29 -1.04 -11.93 17.64
N HIS A 30 -1.01 -11.77 18.96
CA HIS A 30 -1.61 -10.61 19.60
C HIS A 30 -0.71 -9.40 19.38
N SER A 31 -1.29 -8.26 19.00
CA SER A 31 -0.50 -7.03 18.82
C SER A 31 0.33 -6.66 20.04
N ASP A 32 -0.15 -7.00 21.24
CA ASP A 32 0.57 -6.73 22.49
C ASP A 32 1.81 -7.61 22.68
N ASP A 33 1.87 -8.79 22.05
CA ASP A 33 3.07 -9.64 22.05
C ASP A 33 4.26 -8.92 21.42
N SER A 34 4.01 -8.06 20.42
CA SER A 34 5.07 -7.24 19.78
C SER A 34 5.67 -6.16 20.67
N LYS A 35 5.07 -5.89 21.83
CA LYS A 35 5.62 -5.01 22.87
C LYS A 35 6.40 -5.79 23.93
N LEU A 36 6.14 -7.10 24.04
CA LEU A 36 6.68 -7.96 25.10
C LEU A 36 7.82 -8.84 24.62
N PHE A 37 7.82 -9.21 23.34
CA PHE A 37 8.80 -10.13 22.77
C PHE A 37 9.54 -9.50 21.58
N PRO A 38 10.83 -9.80 21.42
CA PRO A 38 11.60 -9.36 20.26
C PRO A 38 11.05 -9.98 18.97
N LYS A 39 11.18 -9.26 17.85
CA LYS A 39 10.61 -9.67 16.56
C LYS A 39 11.17 -10.98 16.07
N GLU A 40 12.44 -11.26 16.35
CA GLU A 40 13.10 -12.53 16.05
C GLU A 40 12.38 -13.69 16.71
N LYS A 41 11.89 -13.53 17.95
CA LYS A 41 11.14 -14.58 18.64
C LYS A 41 9.74 -14.73 18.05
N ILE A 42 9.06 -13.62 17.77
CA ILE A 42 7.70 -13.61 17.21
C ILE A 42 7.70 -14.30 15.84
N TYR A 43 8.67 -14.00 14.99
CA TYR A 43 8.72 -14.51 13.61
C TYR A 43 9.60 -15.75 13.44
N SER A 44 10.17 -16.29 14.52
CA SER A 44 11.12 -17.41 14.50
C SER A 44 10.65 -18.61 13.67
N TYR A 45 9.41 -19.08 13.89
CA TYR A 45 8.84 -20.20 13.14
C TYR A 45 8.65 -19.87 11.66
N LEU A 46 8.09 -18.70 11.33
CA LEU A 46 7.90 -18.30 9.94
C LEU A 46 9.24 -18.17 9.21
N ILE A 47 10.23 -17.54 9.83
CA ILE A 47 11.57 -17.38 9.25
C ILE A 47 12.23 -18.73 9.03
N LYS A 48 12.08 -19.67 9.97
CA LYS A 48 12.58 -21.04 9.83
C LYS A 48 11.97 -21.72 8.60
N GLU A 49 10.65 -21.67 8.44
CA GLU A 49 9.96 -22.25 7.28
C GLU A 49 10.40 -21.59 5.97
N LEU A 50 10.49 -20.26 5.93
CA LEU A 50 10.97 -19.52 4.75
C LEU A 50 12.41 -19.90 4.38
N LYS A 51 13.27 -20.11 5.38
CA LYS A 51 14.65 -20.55 5.16
C LYS A 51 14.70 -21.95 4.54
N ILE A 52 13.91 -22.89 5.05
CA ILE A 52 13.78 -24.25 4.48
C ILE A 52 13.29 -24.15 3.02
N LEU A 53 12.26 -23.34 2.76
CA LEU A 53 11.74 -23.17 1.40
C LEU A 53 12.75 -22.53 0.43
N GLU A 54 13.64 -21.67 0.93
CA GLU A 54 14.70 -21.03 0.14
C GLU A 54 15.88 -21.97 -0.14
N THR A 55 16.31 -22.77 0.85
CA THR A 55 17.52 -23.59 0.74
C THR A 55 17.26 -25.02 0.32
N GLU A 56 16.16 -25.62 0.77
CA GLU A 56 15.79 -27.01 0.49
C GLU A 56 14.70 -27.07 -0.58
N GLY A 57 13.69 -26.20 -0.50
CA GLY A 57 12.56 -26.18 -1.44
C GLY A 57 11.56 -27.32 -1.21
N ILE A 58 10.69 -27.56 -2.20
CA ILE A 58 9.69 -28.63 -2.20
C ILE A 58 9.91 -29.51 -3.42
N GLN A 59 10.01 -30.83 -3.20
CA GLN A 59 10.06 -31.81 -4.28
C GLN A 59 8.64 -32.12 -4.76
N LEU A 60 8.41 -31.98 -6.07
CA LEU A 60 7.14 -32.25 -6.72
C LEU A 60 7.32 -33.34 -7.78
N THR A 61 6.40 -34.29 -7.83
CA THR A 61 6.30 -35.28 -8.91
C THR A 61 5.16 -34.87 -9.84
N ILE A 62 5.49 -34.43 -11.05
CA ILE A 62 4.53 -34.02 -12.08
C ILE A 62 4.64 -35.00 -13.25
N GLY A 63 3.67 -35.90 -13.36
CA GLY A 63 3.75 -37.04 -14.28
C GLY A 63 4.95 -37.92 -13.94
N SER A 64 5.86 -38.09 -14.90
CA SER A 64 7.11 -38.85 -14.71
C SER A 64 8.30 -38.00 -14.26
N LYS A 65 8.13 -36.68 -14.10
CA LYS A 65 9.24 -35.78 -13.74
C LYS A 65 9.23 -35.46 -12.25
N ASN A 66 10.39 -35.59 -11.63
CA ASN A 66 10.65 -35.05 -10.30
C ASN A 66 11.30 -33.68 -10.45
N ILE A 67 10.67 -32.65 -9.87
CA ILE A 67 11.09 -31.26 -9.97
C ILE A 67 11.28 -30.74 -8.55
N GLN A 68 12.44 -30.13 -8.27
CA GLN A 68 12.68 -29.41 -7.03
C GLN A 68 12.31 -27.94 -7.23
N VAL A 69 11.39 -27.42 -6.42
CA VAL A 69 10.91 -26.03 -6.49
C VAL A 69 11.37 -25.26 -5.27
N TYR A 70 12.10 -24.17 -5.47
CA TYR A 70 12.60 -23.30 -4.41
C TYR A 70 11.77 -22.01 -4.34
N PHE A 71 11.62 -21.45 -3.14
CA PHE A 71 10.87 -20.22 -2.92
C PHE A 71 11.74 -19.17 -2.26
N LYS A 72 11.70 -17.95 -2.79
CA LYS A 72 12.38 -16.80 -2.20
C LYS A 72 11.37 -15.80 -1.68
N LEU A 73 11.66 -15.22 -0.51
CA LEU A 73 10.87 -14.09 -0.02
C LEU A 73 11.20 -12.88 -0.89
N ALA A 74 10.27 -12.52 -1.78
CA ALA A 74 10.46 -11.40 -2.71
C ALA A 74 10.27 -10.05 -2.01
N LEU A 75 9.11 -9.84 -1.37
CA LEU A 75 8.76 -8.60 -0.70
C LEU A 75 7.87 -8.89 0.52
N ILE A 76 7.99 -8.06 1.54
CA ILE A 76 7.01 -7.92 2.63
C ILE A 76 6.16 -6.70 2.30
N ILE A 77 4.84 -6.92 2.15
CA ILE A 77 3.86 -5.91 1.75
C ILE A 77 2.97 -5.53 2.94
N GLY A 78 2.63 -4.25 3.03
CA GLY A 78 1.73 -3.73 4.06
C GLY A 78 1.61 -2.21 4.00
N ASP A 79 0.77 -1.66 4.88
CA ASP A 79 0.74 -0.22 5.12
C ASP A 79 2.09 0.27 5.68
N ASN A 80 2.40 1.56 5.53
CA ASN A 80 3.71 2.06 5.93
C ASN A 80 4.02 1.84 7.43
N LEU A 81 3.00 1.94 8.29
CA LEU A 81 3.20 1.77 9.73
C LEU A 81 3.49 0.30 10.08
N GLY A 82 2.75 -0.64 9.50
CA GLY A 82 3.01 -2.07 9.63
C GLY A 82 4.36 -2.46 9.06
N LEU A 83 4.74 -1.90 7.90
CA LEU A 83 6.06 -2.10 7.30
C LEU A 83 7.18 -1.56 8.20
N HIS A 84 7.02 -0.40 8.83
CA HIS A 84 8.02 0.09 9.77
C HIS A 84 8.19 -0.89 10.94
N GLY A 85 7.08 -1.37 11.50
CA GLY A 85 7.09 -2.28 12.65
C GLY A 85 7.62 -3.68 12.38
N ILE A 86 7.45 -4.22 11.16
CA ILE A 86 8.00 -5.55 10.80
C ILE A 86 9.46 -5.47 10.34
N LEU A 87 9.87 -4.34 9.76
CA LEU A 87 11.23 -4.13 9.25
C LEU A 87 12.18 -3.47 10.25
N GLY A 88 11.73 -3.21 11.49
CA GLY A 88 12.56 -2.65 12.56
C GLY A 88 12.79 -1.14 12.47
N PHE A 89 12.00 -0.40 11.68
CA PHE A 89 12.04 1.06 11.62
C PHE A 89 11.15 1.71 12.69
N VAL A 90 11.33 3.02 12.89
CA VAL A 90 10.47 3.79 13.79
C VAL A 90 9.04 3.88 13.27
N GLU A 91 8.09 3.39 14.07
CA GLU A 91 6.64 3.42 13.79
C GLU A 91 6.05 4.81 14.06
N SER A 92 6.63 5.85 13.48
CA SER A 92 6.14 7.23 13.61
C SER A 92 6.52 8.06 12.39
N PHE A 93 5.50 8.56 11.69
CA PHE A 93 5.69 9.53 10.60
C PHE A 93 6.11 10.92 11.10
N SER A 94 6.09 11.13 12.42
CA SER A 94 6.54 12.36 13.06
C SER A 94 8.01 12.32 13.50
N ALA A 95 8.66 11.15 13.42
CA ALA A 95 10.08 11.01 13.74
C ALA A 95 10.97 11.79 12.75
N ASN A 96 12.18 12.18 13.18
CA ASN A 96 13.11 12.94 12.35
C ASN A 96 13.53 12.15 11.10
N LYS A 97 13.80 10.84 11.23
CA LYS A 97 14.10 9.94 10.11
C LYS A 97 12.99 8.89 9.98
N CYS A 98 11.87 9.27 9.39
CA CYS A 98 10.73 8.36 9.28
C CYS A 98 10.72 7.51 8.00
N CYS A 99 11.46 7.89 6.96
CA CYS A 99 11.47 7.13 5.71
C CYS A 99 12.29 5.84 5.82
N ARG A 100 11.71 4.74 5.33
CA ARG A 100 12.37 3.42 5.23
C ARG A 100 13.24 3.26 3.99
N PHE A 101 13.14 4.17 3.01
CA PHE A 101 13.94 4.13 1.78
C PHE A 101 15.16 5.05 1.83
N CYS A 102 15.07 6.17 2.53
CA CYS A 102 16.14 7.16 2.57
C CYS A 102 16.34 7.70 3.99
N LYS A 103 17.46 8.40 4.18
CA LYS A 103 17.89 8.99 5.44
C LYS A 103 17.56 10.48 5.52
N VAL A 104 16.59 10.98 4.75
CA VAL A 104 16.18 12.38 4.79
C VAL A 104 15.63 12.75 6.18
N SER A 105 15.85 14.00 6.63
CA SER A 105 15.14 14.53 7.80
C SER A 105 13.68 14.86 7.46
N LYS A 106 12.82 14.88 8.46
CA LYS A 106 11.40 15.25 8.34
C LYS A 106 11.22 16.66 7.76
N ASP A 107 12.05 17.61 8.18
CA ASP A 107 11.91 18.99 7.72
C ASP A 107 12.38 19.19 6.28
N THR A 108 13.37 18.41 5.85
CA THR A 108 13.80 18.40 4.45
C THR A 108 12.80 17.65 3.57
N SER A 109 12.29 16.49 4.00
CA SER A 109 11.36 15.67 3.20
C SER A 109 10.08 16.41 2.80
N ARG A 110 9.64 17.32 3.66
CA ARG A 110 8.51 18.24 3.48
C ARG A 110 8.65 19.21 2.30
N LYS A 111 9.84 19.33 1.71
CA LYS A 111 10.18 20.27 0.64
C LYS A 111 10.80 19.61 -0.59
N LEU A 112 11.07 18.31 -0.55
CA LEU A 112 11.69 17.61 -1.67
C LEU A 112 10.65 17.25 -2.72
N CYS A 113 10.93 17.62 -3.98
CA CYS A 113 10.13 17.23 -5.15
C CYS A 113 10.79 16.10 -5.95
N CYS A 114 11.99 15.65 -5.56
CA CYS A 114 12.75 14.61 -6.25
C CYS A 114 13.44 13.67 -5.25
N GLU A 115 13.68 12.42 -5.67
CA GLU A 115 14.49 11.48 -4.90
C GLU A 115 15.97 11.90 -4.94
N ASP A 116 16.64 11.87 -3.78
CA ASP A 116 18.09 12.07 -3.70
C ASP A 116 18.78 10.72 -3.49
N ALA A 117 19.51 10.27 -4.52
CA ALA A 117 20.22 9.01 -4.54
C ALA A 117 21.31 8.93 -3.45
N ASN A 118 21.89 10.05 -3.03
CA ASN A 118 23.01 10.09 -2.08
C ASN A 118 22.60 9.73 -0.65
N ILE A 119 21.32 9.89 -0.33
CA ILE A 119 20.77 9.64 1.01
C ILE A 119 19.94 8.36 1.09
N LEU A 120 19.94 7.53 0.04
CA LEU A 120 19.25 6.24 0.07
C LEU A 120 19.84 5.31 1.12
N ARG A 121 18.97 4.53 1.76
CA ARG A 121 19.39 3.46 2.66
C ARG A 121 19.92 2.28 1.84
N ASN A 122 21.01 1.69 2.31
CA ASN A 122 21.60 0.48 1.73
C ASN A 122 22.15 -0.39 2.86
N LYS A 123 22.54 -1.63 2.55
CA LYS A 123 23.09 -2.59 3.53
C LYS A 123 24.24 -1.99 4.36
N VAL A 124 25.12 -1.21 3.74
CA VAL A 124 26.29 -0.62 4.40
C VAL A 124 25.88 0.43 5.43
N ASN A 125 25.05 1.41 5.05
CA ASN A 125 24.65 2.47 5.97
C ASN A 125 23.62 1.99 7.00
N TYR A 126 22.82 0.97 6.67
CA TYR A 126 21.92 0.30 7.62
C TYR A 126 22.70 -0.39 8.73
N SER A 127 23.73 -1.18 8.40
CA SER A 127 24.56 -1.85 9.42
C SER A 127 25.28 -0.83 10.32
N LYS A 128 25.76 0.28 9.75
CA LYS A 128 26.35 1.39 10.54
C LYS A 128 25.31 2.00 11.49
N ASP A 129 24.10 2.26 11.00
CA ASP A 129 23.01 2.84 11.77
C ASP A 129 22.52 1.92 12.91
N ILE A 130 22.50 0.61 12.68
CA ILE A 130 22.23 -0.41 13.70
C ILE A 130 23.31 -0.37 14.79
N ALA A 131 24.59 -0.31 14.40
CA ALA A 131 25.70 -0.25 15.35
C ALA A 131 25.69 1.03 16.20
N ILE A 132 25.28 2.17 15.62
CA ILE A 132 25.11 3.44 16.34
C ILE A 132 23.99 3.34 17.39
N ASN A 133 22.97 2.51 17.13
CA ASN A 133 21.82 2.27 18.02
C ASN A 133 21.12 3.57 18.51
N ASN A 134 20.96 4.53 17.61
CA ASN A 134 20.30 5.82 17.90
C ASN A 134 19.14 6.08 16.95
N VAL A 135 17.92 5.77 17.41
CA VAL A 135 16.68 5.90 16.63
C VAL A 135 16.44 7.33 16.13
N THR A 136 16.84 8.35 16.88
CA THR A 136 16.65 9.75 16.48
C THR A 136 17.48 10.13 15.26
N ILE A 137 18.69 9.54 15.15
CA ILE A 137 19.63 9.79 14.05
C ILE A 137 19.36 8.85 12.87
N SER A 138 19.03 7.58 13.13
CA SER A 138 18.90 6.56 12.09
C SER A 138 17.47 6.30 11.63
N GLY A 139 16.47 6.48 12.49
CA GLY A 139 15.10 6.03 12.26
C GLY A 139 14.92 4.50 12.37
N ILE A 140 15.93 3.78 12.83
CA ILE A 140 15.92 2.31 12.95
C ILE A 140 15.92 1.97 14.45
N LYS A 141 14.94 1.16 14.87
CA LYS A 141 14.75 0.69 16.25
C LYS A 141 15.56 -0.56 16.55
N GLU A 142 15.57 -1.50 15.61
CA GLU A 142 16.17 -2.82 15.78
C GLU A 142 16.54 -3.42 14.41
N ASN A 143 17.39 -4.45 14.42
CA ASN A 143 17.68 -5.20 13.21
C ASN A 143 16.42 -5.93 12.74
N CYS A 144 16.15 -5.93 11.44
CA CYS A 144 15.01 -6.68 10.92
C CYS A 144 15.24 -8.17 11.10
N ALA A 145 14.29 -8.86 11.75
CA ALA A 145 14.35 -10.30 11.97
C ALA A 145 14.50 -11.10 10.66
N PHE A 146 13.98 -10.60 9.55
CA PHE A 146 14.03 -11.27 8.23
C PHE A 146 15.36 -11.11 7.50
N ASN A 147 16.29 -10.26 7.98
CA ASN A 147 17.62 -10.07 7.37
C ASN A 147 18.50 -11.35 7.40
N VAL A 148 18.06 -12.40 8.09
CA VAL A 148 18.75 -13.70 8.13
C VAL A 148 18.48 -14.57 6.89
N LEU A 149 17.51 -14.20 6.05
CA LEU A 149 17.21 -14.86 4.78
C LEU A 149 18.15 -14.33 3.70
N SER A 150 18.73 -15.21 2.87
CA SER A 150 19.67 -14.77 1.83
C SER A 150 18.99 -13.98 0.71
N SER A 151 17.71 -14.22 0.46
CA SER A 151 16.94 -13.51 -0.56
C SER A 151 16.40 -12.15 -0.12
N PHE A 152 16.59 -11.74 1.14
CA PHE A 152 15.88 -10.58 1.69
C PHE A 152 16.77 -9.69 2.56
N HIS A 153 16.57 -8.37 2.44
CA HIS A 153 17.09 -7.39 3.38
C HIS A 153 16.13 -6.22 3.55
N ALA A 154 16.03 -5.65 4.75
CA ALA A 154 15.09 -4.56 5.05
C ALA A 154 15.23 -3.33 4.13
N THR A 155 16.45 -2.98 3.73
CA THR A 155 16.72 -1.86 2.79
C THR A 155 16.40 -2.19 1.33
N GLU A 156 16.21 -3.45 1.01
CA GLU A 156 15.88 -3.96 -0.32
C GLU A 156 14.41 -4.39 -0.40
N ASN A 157 13.62 -4.15 0.66
CA ASN A 157 12.17 -4.33 0.62
C ASN A 157 11.49 -3.16 -0.12
N TYR A 158 11.45 -3.24 -1.44
CA TYR A 158 10.87 -2.21 -2.32
C TYR A 158 9.32 -2.27 -2.39
N SER A 159 8.64 -2.46 -1.25
CA SER A 159 7.17 -2.57 -1.19
C SER A 159 6.48 -1.25 -0.83
N ILE A 160 5.87 -0.56 -1.79
CA ILE A 160 4.99 0.58 -1.51
C ILE A 160 3.53 0.17 -1.50
N ASP A 161 2.66 1.00 -0.92
CA ASP A 161 1.23 0.76 -0.94
C ASP A 161 0.46 1.96 -1.48
N ILE A 162 0.25 1.96 -2.80
CA ILE A 162 -0.46 3.04 -3.50
C ILE A 162 -1.90 3.22 -3.00
N MET A 163 -2.52 2.20 -2.40
CA MET A 163 -3.85 2.34 -1.82
C MET A 163 -3.80 3.28 -0.62
N HIS A 164 -2.92 3.01 0.36
CA HIS A 164 -2.81 3.85 1.54
C HIS A 164 -2.16 5.20 1.22
N ASP A 165 -1.14 5.22 0.37
CA ASP A 165 -0.37 6.43 0.05
C ASP A 165 -1.19 7.42 -0.78
N LEU A 166 -1.75 6.95 -1.90
CA LEU A 166 -2.51 7.81 -2.82
C LEU A 166 -3.97 7.88 -2.39
N LEU A 167 -4.69 6.75 -2.41
CA LEU A 167 -6.15 6.75 -2.31
C LEU A 167 -6.65 7.15 -0.92
N GLU A 168 -6.03 6.65 0.14
CA GLU A 168 -6.36 7.03 1.53
C GLU A 168 -5.51 8.21 2.04
N GLY A 169 -4.79 8.87 1.15
CA GLY A 169 -3.80 9.87 1.51
C GLY A 169 -3.88 11.09 0.62
N VAL A 170 -2.97 11.15 -0.34
CA VAL A 170 -2.78 12.28 -1.25
C VAL A 170 -4.09 12.67 -1.93
N CYS A 171 -4.85 11.70 -2.45
CA CYS A 171 -6.14 11.93 -3.12
C CYS A 171 -7.18 12.55 -2.19
N ILE A 172 -7.38 11.99 -0.99
CA ILE A 172 -8.32 12.54 -0.01
C ILE A 172 -7.97 13.99 0.29
N TYR A 173 -6.70 14.26 0.55
CA TYR A 173 -6.26 15.59 0.89
C TYR A 173 -6.50 16.56 -0.28
N GLU A 174 -5.92 16.29 -1.44
CA GLU A 174 -5.93 17.23 -2.55
C GLU A 174 -7.32 17.46 -3.12
N MET A 175 -8.11 16.39 -3.30
CA MET A 175 -9.48 16.54 -3.78
C MET A 175 -10.33 17.35 -2.81
N SER A 176 -10.10 17.24 -1.50
CA SER A 176 -10.83 18.06 -0.53
C SER A 176 -10.54 19.56 -0.70
N PHE A 177 -9.29 19.92 -0.99
CA PHE A 177 -8.90 21.30 -1.22
C PHE A 177 -9.36 21.81 -2.59
N ILE A 178 -9.21 21.01 -3.64
CA ILE A 178 -9.67 21.35 -5.00
C ILE A 178 -11.18 21.59 -5.00
N LEU A 179 -11.98 20.73 -4.35
CA LEU A 179 -13.43 20.94 -4.29
C LEU A 179 -13.81 22.17 -3.46
N TYR A 180 -13.15 22.40 -2.32
CA TYR A 180 -13.34 23.63 -1.54
C TYR A 180 -13.11 24.86 -2.41
N TYR A 181 -11.99 24.88 -3.12
CA TYR A 181 -11.60 25.97 -4.01
C TYR A 181 -12.62 26.17 -5.14
N CYS A 182 -12.94 25.12 -5.90
CA CYS A 182 -13.84 25.23 -7.05
C CYS A 182 -15.27 25.64 -6.65
N ILE A 183 -15.77 25.15 -5.51
CA ILE A 183 -17.16 25.38 -5.09
C ILE A 183 -17.32 26.66 -4.26
N LEU A 184 -16.43 26.90 -3.29
CA LEU A 184 -16.60 27.99 -2.33
C LEU A 184 -15.82 29.25 -2.68
N GLU A 185 -14.61 29.12 -3.23
CA GLU A 185 -13.77 30.28 -3.58
C GLU A 185 -14.06 30.77 -5.00
N LYS A 186 -13.87 29.92 -6.00
CA LYS A 186 -14.10 30.26 -7.42
C LYS A 186 -15.56 30.22 -7.83
N LYS A 187 -16.38 29.43 -7.13
CA LYS A 187 -17.80 29.24 -7.42
C LYS A 187 -18.07 28.82 -8.87
N TYR A 188 -17.21 27.96 -9.42
CA TYR A 188 -17.40 27.37 -10.75
C TYR A 188 -18.69 26.57 -10.84
N PHE A 189 -19.05 25.89 -9.75
CA PHE A 189 -20.28 25.13 -9.62
C PHE A 189 -20.70 25.03 -8.16
N THR A 190 -21.91 24.54 -7.90
CA THR A 190 -22.44 24.35 -6.54
C THR A 190 -22.21 22.94 -6.04
N LEU A 191 -22.24 22.76 -4.71
CA LEU A 191 -22.19 21.43 -4.10
C LEU A 191 -23.36 20.54 -4.56
N ASP A 192 -24.55 21.12 -4.75
CA ASP A 192 -25.72 20.39 -5.24
C ASP A 192 -25.51 19.89 -6.67
N THR A 193 -24.92 20.70 -7.55
CA THR A 193 -24.56 20.27 -8.91
C THR A 193 -23.61 19.08 -8.88
N LEU A 194 -22.56 19.14 -8.05
CA LEU A 194 -21.62 18.02 -7.91
C LEU A 194 -22.31 16.76 -7.39
N ASN A 195 -23.10 16.89 -6.31
CA ASN A 195 -23.79 15.75 -5.71
C ASN A 195 -24.81 15.11 -6.66
N TRP A 196 -25.54 15.94 -7.41
CA TRP A 196 -26.44 15.47 -8.47
C TRP A 196 -25.66 14.67 -9.51
N ARG A 197 -24.53 15.20 -10.00
CA ARG A 197 -23.70 14.49 -10.97
C ARG A 197 -23.12 13.19 -10.40
N ILE A 198 -22.63 13.16 -9.16
CA ILE A 198 -22.19 11.91 -8.50
C ILE A 198 -23.34 10.89 -8.41
N GLN A 199 -24.54 11.32 -8.06
CA GLN A 199 -25.69 10.44 -7.88
C GLN A 199 -26.14 9.79 -9.21
N PHE A 200 -26.15 10.57 -10.29
CA PHE A 200 -26.69 10.15 -11.59
C PHE A 200 -25.62 9.72 -12.61
N PHE A 201 -24.34 9.86 -12.30
CA PHE A 201 -23.27 9.35 -13.17
C PHE A 201 -23.31 7.82 -13.27
N SER A 202 -23.17 7.33 -14.50
CA SER A 202 -23.17 5.90 -14.80
C SER A 202 -21.82 5.26 -14.52
N PHE A 203 -21.50 5.09 -13.24
CA PHE A 203 -20.35 4.27 -12.81
C PHE A 203 -20.55 2.81 -13.21
N ASP A 204 -19.44 2.10 -13.48
CA ASP A 204 -19.45 0.65 -13.66
C ASP A 204 -20.12 -0.03 -12.44
N PRO A 205 -21.16 -0.86 -12.64
CA PRO A 205 -21.87 -1.56 -11.57
C PRO A 205 -20.98 -2.44 -10.68
N MET A 206 -19.83 -2.90 -11.18
CA MET A 206 -18.87 -3.72 -10.42
C MET A 206 -17.97 -2.90 -9.50
N LEU A 207 -18.01 -1.57 -9.58
CA LEU A 207 -17.15 -0.66 -8.84
C LEU A 207 -17.88 0.04 -7.69
N ASN A 208 -17.14 0.41 -6.65
CA ASN A 208 -17.70 1.14 -5.50
C ASN A 208 -17.99 2.60 -5.88
N ARG A 209 -19.26 2.98 -5.92
CA ARG A 209 -19.70 4.34 -6.27
C ARG A 209 -19.28 5.36 -5.21
N PRO A 210 -18.68 6.51 -5.58
CA PRO A 210 -18.42 7.58 -4.64
C PRO A 210 -19.70 8.08 -3.95
N PRO A 211 -19.70 8.30 -2.62
CA PRO A 211 -20.82 8.91 -1.92
C PRO A 211 -20.92 10.41 -2.24
N THR A 212 -22.11 10.98 -2.05
CA THR A 212 -22.31 12.43 -2.05
C THR A 212 -21.52 13.10 -0.92
N ILE A 213 -21.11 14.34 -1.14
CA ILE A 213 -20.32 15.14 -0.20
C ILE A 213 -21.24 16.09 0.57
N SER A 214 -21.12 16.09 1.90
CA SER A 214 -21.88 17.03 2.74
C SER A 214 -21.22 18.41 2.80
N ASN A 215 -22.01 19.44 3.08
CA ASN A 215 -21.49 20.80 3.25
C ASN A 215 -20.45 20.89 4.40
N LEU A 216 -20.65 20.12 5.47
CA LEU A 216 -19.69 20.03 6.58
C LEU A 216 -18.32 19.50 6.12
N GLN A 217 -18.32 18.46 5.28
CA GLN A 217 -17.10 17.88 4.73
C GLN A 217 -16.37 18.86 3.82
N LEU A 218 -17.13 19.53 2.93
CA LEU A 218 -16.60 20.55 2.04
C LEU A 218 -15.94 21.68 2.83
N GLN A 219 -16.67 22.30 3.76
CA GLN A 219 -16.18 23.43 4.57
C GLN A 219 -14.96 23.07 5.42
N LYS A 220 -14.89 21.85 5.95
CA LYS A 220 -13.76 21.36 6.74
C LYS A 220 -12.59 20.84 5.91
N LYS A 221 -12.67 20.91 4.56
CA LYS A 221 -11.66 20.37 3.65
C LYS A 221 -11.32 18.90 3.97
N PHE A 222 -12.35 18.10 4.20
CA PHE A 222 -12.22 16.68 4.53
C PHE A 222 -13.30 15.83 3.84
N ILE A 223 -12.89 14.96 2.92
CA ILE A 223 -13.74 13.99 2.25
C ILE A 223 -13.59 12.61 2.90
N LYS A 224 -14.73 11.95 3.14
CA LYS A 224 -14.77 10.58 3.67
C LYS A 224 -15.20 9.64 2.55
N MET A 225 -14.24 8.90 2.03
CA MET A 225 -14.43 7.85 1.03
C MET A 225 -13.49 6.69 1.38
N SER A 226 -13.92 5.46 1.12
CA SER A 226 -13.01 4.31 1.07
C SER A 226 -12.02 4.45 -0.09
N ALA A 227 -10.91 3.71 -0.05
CA ALA A 227 -9.93 3.75 -1.13
C ALA A 227 -10.54 3.46 -2.51
N SER A 228 -11.47 2.50 -2.61
CA SER A 228 -12.15 2.18 -3.88
C SER A 228 -13.08 3.30 -4.36
N GLU A 229 -13.83 3.93 -3.45
CA GLU A 229 -14.69 5.07 -3.79
C GLU A 229 -13.85 6.28 -4.22
N MET A 230 -12.75 6.58 -3.52
CA MET A 230 -11.84 7.66 -3.88
C MET A 230 -11.18 7.41 -5.25
N LEU A 231 -10.76 6.18 -5.53
CA LEU A 231 -10.21 5.81 -6.82
C LEU A 231 -11.20 6.13 -7.96
N ASN A 232 -12.45 5.70 -7.81
CA ASN A 232 -13.48 5.97 -8.80
C ASN A 232 -13.79 7.45 -8.93
N PHE A 233 -13.80 8.17 -7.81
CA PHE A 233 -14.02 9.62 -7.81
C PHE A 233 -12.93 10.35 -8.59
N VAL A 234 -11.65 10.10 -8.29
CA VAL A 234 -10.52 10.80 -8.92
C VAL A 234 -10.42 10.47 -10.41
N LEU A 235 -10.60 9.20 -10.81
CA LEU A 235 -10.53 8.81 -12.21
C LEU A 235 -11.65 9.42 -13.06
N ASN A 236 -12.82 9.68 -12.46
CA ASN A 236 -13.99 10.23 -13.15
C ASN A 236 -14.23 11.73 -12.89
N ALA A 237 -13.45 12.39 -12.03
CA ALA A 237 -13.67 13.79 -11.68
C ALA A 237 -13.67 14.73 -12.90
N GLY A 238 -12.81 14.49 -13.90
CA GLY A 238 -12.85 15.20 -15.18
C GLY A 238 -14.20 15.07 -15.92
N LEU A 239 -14.85 13.92 -15.87
CA LEU A 239 -16.17 13.69 -16.46
C LEU A 239 -17.31 14.20 -15.57
N LEU A 240 -17.10 14.21 -14.26
CA LEU A 240 -18.09 14.65 -13.29
C LEU A 240 -18.21 16.17 -13.26
N PHE A 241 -17.12 16.92 -13.35
CA PHE A 241 -17.18 18.37 -13.21
C PHE A 241 -16.08 19.13 -13.97
N GLY A 242 -15.31 18.47 -14.84
CA GLY A 242 -14.25 19.15 -15.60
C GLY A 242 -14.77 20.18 -16.58
N ASP A 243 -15.94 19.96 -17.17
CA ASP A 243 -16.66 20.91 -18.03
C ASP A 243 -17.17 22.15 -17.29
N LEU A 244 -17.24 22.10 -15.96
CA LEU A 244 -17.67 23.22 -15.12
C LEU A 244 -16.53 24.16 -14.75
N ILE A 245 -15.27 23.78 -15.02
CA ILE A 245 -14.10 24.61 -14.76
C ILE A 245 -13.97 25.63 -15.90
N THR A 246 -14.32 26.89 -15.63
CA THR A 246 -14.40 27.92 -16.69
C THR A 246 -13.05 28.51 -17.08
N ASP A 247 -12.04 28.41 -16.20
CA ASP A 247 -10.67 28.89 -16.48
C ASP A 247 -9.80 27.73 -16.95
N SER A 248 -9.39 27.77 -18.22
CA SER A 248 -8.53 26.74 -18.82
C SER A 248 -7.12 26.69 -18.24
N ASN A 249 -6.68 27.76 -17.56
CA ASN A 249 -5.37 27.88 -16.94
C ASN A 249 -5.43 27.74 -15.41
N ASP A 250 -6.54 27.24 -14.87
CA ASP A 250 -6.70 27.07 -13.43
C ASP A 250 -5.67 26.09 -12.85
N LYS A 251 -4.82 26.60 -11.96
CA LYS A 251 -3.72 25.84 -11.37
C LYS A 251 -4.17 24.73 -10.40
N HIS A 252 -5.32 24.87 -9.74
CA HIS A 252 -5.86 23.80 -8.89
C HIS A 252 -6.39 22.65 -9.74
N TRP A 253 -6.99 22.97 -10.90
CA TRP A 253 -7.38 21.96 -11.87
C TRP A 253 -6.17 21.30 -12.55
N GLU A 254 -5.12 22.06 -12.86
CA GLU A 254 -3.85 21.51 -13.35
C GLU A 254 -3.24 20.51 -12.34
N LEU A 255 -3.29 20.82 -11.04
CA LEU A 255 -2.87 19.90 -9.99
C LEU A 255 -3.67 18.59 -10.02
N TYR A 256 -5.00 18.66 -10.15
CA TYR A 256 -5.85 17.47 -10.34
C TYR A 256 -5.41 16.65 -11.57
N ILE A 257 -5.14 17.30 -12.70
CA ILE A 257 -4.72 16.62 -13.93
C ILE A 257 -3.39 15.89 -13.72
N LEU A 258 -2.42 16.52 -13.05
CA LEU A 258 -1.14 15.89 -12.70
C LEU A 258 -1.36 14.68 -11.77
N LEU A 259 -2.15 14.84 -10.71
CA LEU A 259 -2.49 13.75 -9.77
C LEU A 259 -3.15 12.58 -10.51
N ARG A 260 -4.11 12.87 -11.40
CA ARG A 260 -4.79 11.85 -12.21
C ARG A 260 -3.81 11.13 -13.13
N LYS A 261 -2.86 11.83 -13.77
CA LYS A 261 -1.82 11.22 -14.61
C LYS A 261 -0.94 10.28 -13.79
N ILE A 262 -0.50 10.70 -12.61
CA ILE A 262 0.27 9.87 -11.67
C ILE A 262 -0.52 8.60 -11.31
N ILE A 263 -1.78 8.73 -10.91
CA ILE A 263 -2.64 7.58 -10.57
C ILE A 263 -2.81 6.66 -11.77
N SER A 264 -3.03 7.21 -12.97
CA SER A 264 -3.17 6.42 -14.19
C SER A 264 -1.94 5.55 -14.47
N ILE A 265 -0.73 6.07 -14.23
CA ILE A 265 0.53 5.32 -14.40
C ILE A 265 0.70 4.27 -13.30
N THR A 266 0.46 4.64 -12.03
CA THR A 266 0.63 3.69 -10.90
C THR A 266 -0.33 2.50 -10.95
N LEU A 267 -1.47 2.63 -11.66
CA LEU A 267 -2.46 1.58 -11.85
C LEU A 267 -2.25 0.69 -13.08
N GLN A 268 -1.22 0.93 -13.88
CA GLN A 268 -0.93 0.09 -15.04
C GLN A 268 -0.54 -1.33 -14.61
N TYR A 269 -0.89 -2.31 -15.43
CA TYR A 269 -0.52 -3.73 -15.23
C TYR A 269 0.81 -4.08 -15.88
N SER A 270 1.30 -3.24 -16.78
CA SER A 270 2.54 -3.41 -17.52
C SER A 270 3.19 -2.05 -17.68
N ILE A 271 4.51 -2.01 -17.53
CA ILE A 271 5.29 -0.78 -17.57
C ILE A 271 6.57 -1.01 -18.38
N ASN A 272 7.25 0.06 -18.74
CA ASN A 272 8.62 0.04 -19.24
C ASN A 272 9.44 1.12 -18.52
N GLU A 273 10.75 1.20 -18.76
CA GLU A 273 11.63 2.18 -18.09
C GLU A 273 11.16 3.63 -18.32
N SER A 274 10.76 3.97 -19.55
CA SER A 274 10.25 5.31 -19.88
C SER A 274 8.99 5.69 -19.11
N THR A 275 8.19 4.70 -18.69
CA THR A 275 7.00 4.91 -17.85
C THR A 275 7.42 5.38 -16.45
N ALA A 276 8.49 4.81 -15.90
CA ALA A 276 9.01 5.23 -14.61
C ALA A 276 9.65 6.62 -14.68
N ASP A 277 10.37 6.95 -15.76
CA ASP A 277 10.92 8.29 -15.98
C ASP A 277 9.82 9.34 -16.12
N LEU A 278 8.75 9.02 -16.85
CA LEU A 278 7.56 9.88 -16.94
C LEU A 278 6.91 10.08 -15.57
N LEU A 279 6.79 9.02 -14.76
CA LEU A 279 6.25 9.10 -13.42
C LEU A 279 7.09 10.03 -12.53
N GLU A 280 8.42 9.99 -12.64
CA GLU A 280 9.34 10.87 -11.91
C GLU A 280 9.09 12.34 -12.24
N ASN A 281 9.02 12.67 -13.52
CA ASN A 281 8.75 14.03 -13.98
C ASN A 281 7.38 14.54 -13.49
N LEU A 282 6.33 13.72 -13.63
CA LEU A 282 4.99 14.09 -13.18
C LEU A 282 4.93 14.31 -11.66
N ILE A 283 5.61 13.49 -10.88
CA ILE A 283 5.67 13.64 -9.42
C ILE A 283 6.38 14.94 -9.04
N ASN A 284 7.49 15.27 -9.72
CA ASN A 284 8.22 16.52 -9.49
C ASN A 284 7.33 17.74 -9.80
N GLU A 285 6.76 17.81 -11.01
CA GLU A 285 5.84 18.88 -11.43
C GLU A 285 4.68 19.04 -10.45
N HIS A 286 4.06 17.92 -10.06
CA HIS A 286 2.97 17.89 -9.10
C HIS A 286 3.36 18.45 -7.73
N HIS A 287 4.52 18.03 -7.19
CA HIS A 287 4.96 18.47 -5.87
C HIS A 287 5.32 19.96 -5.86
N MET A 288 5.99 20.45 -6.91
CA MET A 288 6.27 21.87 -7.08
C MET A 288 4.99 22.70 -7.14
N LEU A 289 4.00 22.27 -7.93
CA LEU A 289 2.72 22.96 -8.06
C LEU A 289 1.93 22.93 -6.75
N TYR A 290 1.88 21.80 -6.06
CA TYR A 290 1.23 21.65 -4.76
C TYR A 290 1.79 22.66 -3.73
N ILE A 291 3.12 22.72 -3.59
CA ILE A 291 3.78 23.64 -2.64
C ILE A 291 3.45 25.09 -2.99
N ASN A 292 3.47 25.43 -4.28
CA ASN A 292 3.15 26.77 -4.76
C ASN A 292 1.70 27.17 -4.43
N LEU A 293 0.73 26.29 -4.71
CA LEU A 293 -0.69 26.59 -4.54
C LEU A 293 -1.12 26.73 -3.08
N PHE A 294 -0.65 25.82 -2.22
CA PHE A 294 -1.14 25.76 -0.84
C PHE A 294 -0.24 26.50 0.15
N GLY A 295 0.99 26.88 -0.24
CA GLY A 295 2.00 27.40 0.69
C GLY A 295 2.34 26.41 1.81
N GLU A 296 1.93 25.15 1.67
CA GLU A 296 2.04 24.10 2.67
C GLU A 296 3.20 23.16 2.36
N THR A 297 3.73 22.55 3.42
CA THR A 297 4.70 21.47 3.28
C THR A 297 4.05 20.18 2.79
N LEU A 298 4.79 19.41 2.01
CA LEU A 298 4.43 18.06 1.60
C LEU A 298 4.21 17.15 2.81
N LYS A 299 3.21 16.27 2.73
CA LYS A 299 2.94 15.29 3.78
C LYS A 299 3.85 14.08 3.63
N PRO A 300 3.98 13.21 4.66
CA PRO A 300 4.79 11.99 4.54
C PRO A 300 4.43 11.11 3.35
N LYS A 301 3.14 11.04 2.97
CA LYS A 301 2.67 10.25 1.82
C LYS A 301 3.13 10.83 0.48
N HIS A 302 3.21 12.17 0.34
CA HIS A 302 3.83 12.81 -0.81
C HIS A 302 5.31 12.42 -0.93
N HIS A 303 6.06 12.46 0.19
CA HIS A 303 7.46 12.05 0.18
C HIS A 303 7.66 10.59 -0.28
N LEU A 304 6.74 9.68 0.06
CA LEU A 304 6.81 8.28 -0.41
C LEU A 304 6.68 8.16 -1.94
N MET A 305 5.92 9.05 -2.58
CA MET A 305 5.78 9.09 -4.04
C MET A 305 7.12 9.30 -4.74
N LEU A 306 8.04 10.06 -4.13
CA LEU A 306 9.39 10.28 -4.70
C LEU A 306 10.13 8.97 -4.97
N HIS A 307 9.85 7.92 -4.21
CA HIS A 307 10.47 6.61 -4.36
C HIS A 307 9.78 5.73 -5.41
N TYR A 308 8.59 6.11 -5.91
CA TYR A 308 7.80 5.29 -6.82
C TYR A 308 8.52 4.98 -8.14
N PRO A 309 9.19 5.93 -8.82
CA PRO A 309 9.91 5.64 -10.06
C PRO A 309 10.99 4.57 -9.88
N ARG A 310 11.84 4.70 -8.86
CA ARG A 310 12.89 3.71 -8.58
C ARG A 310 12.31 2.37 -8.17
N VAL A 311 11.29 2.35 -7.32
CA VAL A 311 10.61 1.11 -6.94
C VAL A 311 10.02 0.44 -8.18
N MET A 312 9.35 1.20 -9.03
CA MET A 312 8.75 0.74 -10.28
C MET A 312 9.78 0.10 -11.21
N LYS A 313 10.97 0.71 -11.35
CA LYS A 313 12.09 0.14 -12.14
C LYS A 313 12.59 -1.19 -11.59
N ILE A 314 12.54 -1.41 -10.27
CA ILE A 314 13.09 -2.61 -9.63
C ILE A 314 12.07 -3.75 -9.56
N VAL A 315 10.84 -3.47 -9.15
CA VAL A 315 9.82 -4.50 -8.85
C VAL A 315 8.74 -4.62 -9.91
N GLY A 316 8.67 -3.68 -10.85
CA GLY A 316 7.65 -3.64 -11.88
C GLY A 316 6.41 -2.82 -11.49
N PRO A 317 5.23 -3.16 -12.05
CA PRO A 317 4.00 -2.41 -11.86
C PRO A 317 3.58 -2.25 -10.38
N LEU A 318 3.41 -1.01 -9.94
CA LEU A 318 3.14 -0.67 -8.54
C LEU A 318 1.77 -1.15 -8.04
N ARG A 319 0.80 -1.27 -8.94
CA ARG A 319 -0.53 -1.82 -8.63
C ARG A 319 -0.49 -3.20 -8.01
N CYS A 320 0.50 -4.03 -8.36
CA CYS A 320 0.63 -5.37 -7.82
C CYS A 320 1.06 -5.37 -6.34
N LEU A 321 1.45 -4.22 -5.77
CA LEU A 321 1.93 -4.09 -4.40
C LEU A 321 0.89 -3.52 -3.42
N TRP A 322 -0.27 -3.05 -3.89
CA TRP A 322 -1.26 -2.46 -3.00
C TRP A 322 -1.92 -3.49 -2.07
N SER A 323 -2.41 -3.05 -0.91
CA SER A 323 -2.92 -3.98 0.11
C SER A 323 -4.41 -4.32 0.01
N MET A 324 -5.15 -3.82 -0.99
CA MET A 324 -6.61 -4.00 -1.12
C MET A 324 -7.09 -5.46 -0.93
N ARG A 325 -6.39 -6.43 -1.53
CA ARG A 325 -6.79 -7.85 -1.44
C ARG A 325 -6.49 -8.45 -0.07
N PHE A 326 -5.40 -8.03 0.58
CA PHE A 326 -5.07 -8.45 1.95
C PHE A 326 -6.05 -7.85 2.97
N GLU A 327 -6.49 -6.60 2.77
CA GLU A 327 -7.58 -6.01 3.56
C GLU A 327 -8.90 -6.78 3.41
N ALA A 328 -9.25 -7.14 2.18
CA ALA A 328 -10.41 -7.97 1.91
C ALA A 328 -10.29 -9.36 2.58
N LYS A 329 -9.10 -9.96 2.59
CA LYS A 329 -8.83 -11.24 3.28
C LYS A 329 -9.05 -11.14 4.79
N HIS A 330 -8.80 -9.99 5.42
CA HIS A 330 -9.08 -9.82 6.85
C HIS A 330 -10.59 -9.89 7.20
N ARG A 331 -11.49 -9.54 6.26
CA ARG A 331 -12.95 -9.48 6.52
C ARG A 331 -13.54 -10.80 7.03
N PRO A 332 -13.35 -11.96 6.37
CA PRO A 332 -13.86 -13.23 6.89
C PRO A 332 -13.26 -13.58 8.26
N LEU A 333 -11.96 -13.34 8.50
CA LEU A 333 -11.34 -13.59 9.80
C LEU A 333 -11.97 -12.75 10.91
N LYS A 334 -12.26 -11.47 10.64
CA LYS A 334 -12.96 -10.58 11.59
C LYS A 334 -14.39 -11.06 11.87
N GLN A 335 -15.10 -11.55 10.86
CA GLN A 335 -16.46 -12.10 11.04
C GLN A 335 -16.43 -13.35 11.93
N TYR A 336 -15.51 -14.28 11.69
CA TYR A 336 -15.35 -15.47 12.53
C TYR A 336 -14.94 -15.11 13.95
N ALA A 337 -13.98 -14.19 14.12
CA ALA A 337 -13.57 -13.73 15.44
C ALA A 337 -14.76 -13.19 16.24
N ARG A 338 -15.67 -12.43 15.61
CA ARG A 338 -16.88 -11.93 16.27
C ARG A 338 -17.86 -13.04 16.63
N ALA A 339 -18.05 -14.03 15.75
CA ALA A 339 -19.02 -15.11 15.91
C ALA A 339 -18.62 -16.17 16.96
N ILE A 340 -17.32 -16.40 17.18
CA ILE A 340 -16.86 -17.39 18.16
C ILE A 340 -17.25 -16.94 19.59
N SER A 341 -17.74 -17.85 20.42
CA SER A 341 -18.08 -17.57 21.83
C SER A 341 -16.87 -17.68 22.76
N SER A 342 -15.94 -18.58 22.48
CA SER A 342 -14.70 -18.74 23.24
C SER A 342 -13.66 -17.66 22.91
N ARG A 343 -13.10 -17.03 23.94
CA ARG A 343 -12.05 -16.00 23.84
C ARG A 343 -10.69 -16.47 24.37
N ARG A 344 -10.58 -17.73 24.80
CA ARG A 344 -9.36 -18.25 25.47
C ARG A 344 -8.12 -18.21 24.58
N ASN A 345 -8.26 -18.62 23.31
CA ASN A 345 -7.19 -18.47 22.31
C ASN A 345 -7.81 -18.17 20.94
N VAL A 346 -8.00 -16.87 20.70
CA VAL A 346 -8.65 -16.38 19.47
C VAL A 346 -7.76 -16.64 18.25
N CYS A 347 -6.44 -16.48 18.35
CA CYS A 347 -5.50 -16.79 17.27
C CYS A 347 -5.64 -18.23 16.80
N TYR A 348 -5.60 -19.19 17.73
CA TYR A 348 -5.75 -20.61 17.42
C TYR A 348 -7.09 -20.91 16.77
N SER A 349 -8.18 -20.37 17.32
CA SER A 349 -9.53 -20.60 16.79
C SER A 349 -9.68 -20.09 15.36
N ILE A 350 -9.15 -18.90 15.05
CA ILE A 350 -9.15 -18.34 13.70
C ILE A 350 -8.25 -19.16 12.77
N ALA A 351 -7.08 -19.59 13.23
CA ALA A 351 -6.15 -20.40 12.46
C ALA A 351 -6.80 -21.74 12.04
N ILE A 352 -7.45 -22.45 12.96
CA ILE A 352 -8.19 -23.69 12.66
C ILE A 352 -9.27 -23.44 11.60
N LYS A 353 -10.05 -22.36 11.73
CA LYS A 353 -11.07 -22.04 10.72
C LYS A 353 -10.47 -21.77 9.34
N GLN A 354 -9.34 -21.07 9.27
CA GLN A 354 -8.62 -20.86 8.01
C GLN A 354 -8.10 -22.17 7.42
N GLN A 355 -7.57 -23.08 8.24
CA GLN A 355 -7.12 -24.39 7.78
C GLN A 355 -8.28 -25.22 7.21
N ILE A 356 -9.45 -25.23 7.85
CA ILE A 356 -10.64 -25.91 7.32
C ILE A 356 -11.07 -25.31 5.96
N MET A 357 -11.02 -23.99 5.81
CA MET A 357 -11.33 -23.33 4.53
C MET A 357 -10.33 -23.72 3.44
N LEU A 358 -9.04 -23.81 3.78
CA LEU A 358 -8.00 -24.25 2.86
C LEU A 358 -8.19 -25.72 2.47
N SER A 359 -8.48 -26.61 3.42
CA SER A 359 -8.76 -28.03 3.12
C SER A 359 -9.94 -28.18 2.16
N ASN A 360 -11.02 -27.41 2.36
CA ASN A 360 -12.17 -27.41 1.46
C ASN A 360 -11.79 -26.94 0.04
N LEU A 361 -10.93 -25.91 -0.08
CA LEU A 361 -10.42 -25.47 -1.37
C LEU A 361 -9.62 -26.59 -2.06
N LEU A 362 -8.73 -27.28 -1.34
CA LEU A 362 -7.93 -28.37 -1.89
C LEU A 362 -8.80 -29.55 -2.36
N ILE A 363 -9.86 -29.90 -1.63
CA ILE A 363 -10.84 -30.94 -2.04
C ILE A 363 -11.57 -30.54 -3.32
N LYS A 364 -11.98 -29.26 -3.45
CA LYS A 364 -12.60 -28.76 -4.68
C LYS A 364 -11.66 -28.83 -5.87
N LEU A 365 -10.38 -28.49 -5.67
CA LEU A 365 -9.36 -28.59 -6.72
C LEU A 365 -9.11 -30.05 -7.14
N GLN A 366 -9.08 -30.99 -6.21
CA GLN A 366 -8.90 -32.42 -6.52
C GLN A 366 -10.09 -33.05 -7.24
N SER A 367 -11.31 -32.61 -6.93
CA SER A 367 -12.53 -33.16 -7.54
C SER A 367 -12.81 -32.68 -8.97
N GLY A 368 -11.91 -31.90 -9.59
CA GLY A 368 -12.11 -31.33 -10.93
C GLY A 368 -13.24 -30.30 -11.01
N ASN A 369 -13.89 -29.98 -9.89
CA ASN A 369 -14.93 -28.96 -9.77
C ASN A 369 -14.30 -27.58 -9.66
N LEU A 370 -13.61 -27.16 -10.72
CA LEU A 370 -13.29 -25.76 -10.92
C LEU A 370 -14.53 -25.09 -11.54
N PRO A 371 -15.08 -24.03 -10.92
CA PRO A 371 -15.79 -23.03 -11.70
C PRO A 371 -14.71 -22.32 -12.51
N TYR A 372 -14.54 -22.75 -13.76
CA TYR A 372 -13.85 -21.93 -14.77
C TYR A 372 -14.65 -20.66 -15.01
#